data_AF-A0AA86UKL2-F1
#
_entry.id   AF-A0AA86UKL2-F1
#
_cell.length_a   1.000
_cell.length_b   1.000
_cell.length_c   1.000
_cell.angle_alpha   90.00
_cell.angle_beta   90.00
_cell.angle_gamma   90.00
#
_symmetry.space_group_name_H-M   'P 1'
#
loop_
_entity.id
_entity.type
_entity.pdbx_description
1 polymer ?
#
loop_
_entity_poly.entity_id
_entity_poly.type
_entity_poly.pdbx_seq_one_letter_code
_entity_poly.pdbx_strand_id
1 'polypeptide(L)'
;MIVFSIILFCSCELGFPRLVYQNDTAQATTTTKAGTSKYILCGITDGLKDVYDIHIPDIVFPINVGVTTLDFSLKGIKIANLNVPDVVVDLNGHNEVAMSALNCSVLITFEWGFQQSSYPFIKDIGTGKVIVNNAIMTGLVGSDVNRDNCPGHFIVNYIKASIDYEYFKIQLDGGSSWIFQSFIDVVMGAVEDNISGFISDAIMKGVFALINNVFEDGRRERYYADYPNIIKDGRYTTGALVGVGFVTLQLTGYVQQQEQLF
;
A
#
# COMPACT_ATOMS: atom_id res chain seq x y z
N MET A 1 25.26 -9.53 -15.64
CA MET A 1 24.64 -8.78 -16.75
C MET A 1 23.16 -9.10 -16.72
N ILE A 2 22.35 -8.25 -16.08
CA ILE A 2 20.91 -8.46 -15.89
C ILE A 2 20.25 -7.88 -17.14
N VAL A 3 19.70 -8.77 -17.97
CA VAL A 3 18.96 -8.39 -19.18
C VAL A 3 17.62 -7.82 -18.72
N PHE A 4 17.36 -6.56 -19.05
CA PHE A 4 16.03 -5.96 -18.95
C PHE A 4 15.09 -6.74 -19.88
N SER A 5 14.27 -7.63 -19.33
CA SER A 5 13.11 -8.18 -20.03
C SER A 5 12.13 -7.02 -20.27
N ILE A 6 11.67 -6.90 -21.51
CA ILE A 6 10.59 -6.00 -21.89
C ILE A 6 9.34 -6.45 -21.13
N ILE A 7 8.95 -5.66 -20.13
CA ILE A 7 7.74 -5.84 -19.33
C ILE A 7 6.55 -5.50 -20.23
N LEU A 8 5.86 -6.53 -20.70
CA LEU A 8 4.55 -6.39 -21.31
C LEU A 8 3.53 -6.40 -20.17
N PHE A 9 2.99 -5.21 -19.85
CA PHE A 9 1.85 -5.07 -18.95
C PHE A 9 0.73 -6.01 -19.43
N CYS A 10 0.48 -7.06 -18.66
CA CYS A 10 -0.53 -8.06 -18.98
C CYS A 10 -1.88 -7.52 -18.50
N SER A 11 -2.63 -6.84 -19.36
CA SER A 11 -4.03 -6.54 -19.03
C SER A 11 -4.79 -7.86 -18.87
N CYS A 12 -5.62 -7.99 -17.84
CA CYS A 12 -6.46 -9.18 -17.61
C CYS A 12 -7.48 -9.46 -18.75
N GLU A 13 -7.41 -8.72 -19.86
CA GLU A 13 -8.20 -8.91 -21.08
C GLU A 13 -7.74 -10.12 -21.92
N LEU A 14 -6.59 -10.70 -21.62
CA LEU A 14 -6.14 -11.95 -22.25
C LEU A 14 -6.96 -13.11 -21.69
N GLY A 15 -8.09 -13.43 -22.35
CA GLY A 15 -8.95 -14.57 -22.03
C GLY A 15 -8.14 -15.80 -21.59
N PHE A 16 -8.13 -16.08 -20.29
CA PHE A 16 -7.41 -17.21 -19.72
C PHE A 16 -8.27 -18.46 -19.96
N PRO A 17 -7.94 -19.34 -20.91
CA PRO A 17 -8.82 -20.43 -21.34
C PRO A 17 -9.03 -21.49 -20.25
N ARG A 18 -8.19 -21.48 -19.21
CA ARG A 18 -8.13 -22.53 -18.19
C ARG A 18 -7.89 -21.95 -16.80
N LEU A 19 -8.71 -22.35 -15.84
CA LEU A 19 -8.47 -22.18 -14.41
C LEU A 19 -7.29 -23.06 -13.97
N VAL A 20 -6.44 -22.51 -13.12
CA VAL A 20 -5.24 -23.18 -12.59
C VAL A 20 -5.50 -23.57 -11.14
N TYR A 21 -5.09 -24.79 -10.78
CA TYR A 21 -5.20 -25.29 -9.42
C TYR A 21 -3.84 -25.70 -8.86
N GLN A 22 -3.78 -25.99 -7.56
CA GLN A 22 -2.53 -26.37 -6.88
C GLN A 22 -1.84 -27.62 -7.48
N ASN A 23 -2.59 -28.56 -8.04
CA ASN A 23 -2.04 -29.74 -8.71
C ASN A 23 -1.40 -29.44 -10.09
N ASP A 24 -1.57 -28.21 -10.60
CA ASP A 24 -0.97 -27.75 -11.86
C ASP A 24 0.41 -27.08 -11.65
N THR A 25 1.00 -27.21 -10.46
CA THR A 25 2.33 -26.66 -10.17
C THR A 25 3.44 -27.50 -10.82
N ALA A 26 4.18 -26.92 -11.76
CA ALA A 26 5.44 -27.49 -12.25
C ALA A 26 6.68 -26.65 -11.86
N GLN A 27 6.50 -25.44 -11.32
CA GLN A 27 7.59 -24.61 -10.83
C GLN A 27 7.29 -24.08 -9.43
N ALA A 28 8.29 -24.10 -8.54
CA ALA A 28 8.22 -23.43 -7.25
C ALA A 28 9.46 -22.55 -7.06
N THR A 29 9.26 -21.35 -6.53
CA THR A 29 10.35 -20.43 -6.18
C THR A 29 10.31 -20.22 -4.68
N THR A 30 11.38 -20.58 -3.99
CA THR A 30 11.52 -20.42 -2.54
C THR A 30 12.54 -19.34 -2.24
N THR A 31 12.17 -18.42 -1.36
CA THR A 31 13.05 -17.35 -0.88
C THR A 31 13.19 -17.44 0.64
N THR A 32 14.35 -17.06 1.14
CA THR A 32 14.61 -16.99 2.59
C THR A 32 13.98 -15.73 3.18
N LYS A 33 13.87 -15.65 4.51
CA LYS A 33 13.47 -14.43 5.24
C LYS A 33 14.24 -13.20 4.76
N ALA A 34 15.56 -13.28 4.68
CA ALA A 34 16.40 -12.17 4.21
C ALA A 34 16.12 -11.79 2.75
N GLY A 35 15.93 -12.78 1.86
CA GLY A 35 15.57 -12.53 0.47
C GLY A 35 14.19 -11.87 0.33
N THR A 36 13.22 -12.31 1.14
CA THR A 36 11.86 -11.76 1.18
C THR A 36 11.86 -10.32 1.66
N SER A 37 12.52 -10.02 2.78
CA SER A 37 12.71 -8.66 3.29
C SER A 37 13.29 -7.73 2.22
N LYS A 38 14.37 -8.16 1.57
CA LYS A 38 15.02 -7.37 0.51
C LYS A 38 14.09 -7.15 -0.68
N TYR A 39 13.38 -8.18 -1.12
CA TYR A 39 12.45 -8.08 -2.24
C TYR A 39 11.32 -7.08 -1.96
N ILE A 40 10.69 -7.16 -0.78
CA ILE A 40 9.64 -6.23 -0.36
C ILE A 40 10.19 -4.80 -0.26
N LEU A 41 11.38 -4.61 0.31
CA LEU A 41 12.00 -3.29 0.40
C LEU A 41 12.23 -2.67 -0.98
N CYS A 42 12.73 -3.46 -1.94
CA CYS A 42 12.89 -3.01 -3.33
C CYS A 42 11.54 -2.65 -3.96
N GLY A 43 10.53 -3.52 -3.81
CA GLY A 43 9.19 -3.28 -4.35
C GLY A 43 8.53 -2.02 -3.79
N ILE A 44 8.65 -1.79 -2.49
CA ILE A 44 8.18 -0.54 -1.86
C ILE A 44 8.95 0.63 -2.45
N THR A 45 10.28 0.59 -2.47
CA THR A 45 11.13 1.69 -2.98
C THR A 45 10.80 2.06 -4.43
N ASP A 46 10.55 1.06 -5.29
CA ASP A 46 10.17 1.29 -6.67
C ASP A 46 8.74 1.85 -6.78
N GLY A 47 7.80 1.29 -6.00
CA GLY A 47 6.41 1.73 -5.95
C GLY A 47 6.20 3.10 -5.31
N LEU A 48 7.14 3.59 -4.48
CA LEU A 48 7.07 4.93 -3.88
C LEU A 48 6.90 6.05 -4.92
N LYS A 49 7.31 5.83 -6.17
CA LYS A 49 7.08 6.78 -7.28
C LYS A 49 5.59 7.00 -7.56
N ASP A 50 4.79 5.95 -7.42
CA ASP A 50 3.35 5.97 -7.70
C ASP A 50 2.53 6.42 -6.48
N VAL A 51 3.12 6.38 -5.27
CA VAL A 51 2.46 6.81 -4.02
C VAL A 51 2.06 8.28 -4.04
N TYR A 52 2.85 9.11 -4.70
CA TYR A 52 2.61 10.56 -4.78
C TYR A 52 1.29 10.91 -5.48
N ASP A 53 0.77 10.01 -6.30
CA ASP A 53 -0.47 10.20 -7.06
C ASP A 53 -1.70 9.55 -6.40
N ILE A 54 -1.54 8.94 -5.21
CA ILE A 54 -2.65 8.34 -4.49
C ILE A 54 -3.63 9.42 -4.03
N HIS A 55 -4.86 9.34 -4.51
CA HIS A 55 -5.94 10.23 -4.10
C HIS A 55 -6.45 9.85 -2.72
N ILE A 56 -6.13 10.66 -1.71
CA ILE A 56 -6.70 10.56 -0.36
C ILE A 56 -7.97 11.41 -0.33
N PRO A 57 -9.13 10.85 0.06
CA PRO A 57 -10.40 11.58 0.05
C PRO A 57 -10.38 12.74 1.06
N ASP A 58 -11.10 13.81 0.72
CA ASP A 58 -11.32 14.94 1.64
C ASP A 58 -12.04 14.46 2.91
N ILE A 59 -11.64 15.02 4.06
CA ILE A 59 -12.15 14.65 5.37
C ILE A 59 -12.88 15.84 5.97
N VAL A 60 -14.07 15.61 6.52
CA VAL A 60 -14.83 16.62 7.25
C VAL A 60 -15.27 16.03 8.59
N PHE A 61 -15.00 16.74 9.68
CA PHE A 61 -15.42 16.32 11.02
C PHE A 61 -15.77 17.51 11.91
N PRO A 62 -16.77 17.37 12.78
CA PRO A 62 -17.13 18.40 13.74
C PRO A 62 -16.18 18.39 14.94
N ILE A 63 -15.73 19.56 15.39
CA ILE A 63 -14.96 19.75 16.61
C ILE A 63 -15.84 20.51 17.60
N ASN A 64 -16.06 19.93 18.78
CA ASN A 64 -16.79 20.59 19.85
C ASN A 64 -15.82 21.42 20.68
N VAL A 65 -16.04 22.74 20.69
CA VAL A 65 -15.21 23.71 21.40
C VAL A 65 -16.08 24.43 22.42
N GLY A 66 -16.27 23.79 23.58
CA GLY A 66 -17.11 24.31 24.66
C GLY A 66 -18.58 24.39 24.25
N VAL A 67 -19.07 25.61 23.98
CA VAL A 67 -20.48 25.90 23.63
C VAL A 67 -20.76 25.97 22.13
N THR A 68 -19.73 25.86 21.28
CA THR A 68 -19.89 25.88 19.82
C THR A 68 -19.29 24.63 19.17
N THR A 69 -19.84 24.29 18.00
CA THR A 69 -19.27 23.29 17.10
C THR A 69 -18.61 23.99 15.91
N LEU A 70 -17.44 23.50 15.51
CA LEU A 70 -16.71 23.90 14.32
C LEU A 70 -16.70 22.75 13.33
N ASP A 71 -17.17 22.97 12.12
CA ASP A 71 -17.04 22.02 11.03
C ASP A 71 -15.64 22.17 10.43
N PHE A 72 -14.74 21.24 10.76
CA PHE A 72 -13.37 21.23 10.29
C PHE A 72 -13.27 20.37 9.03
N SER A 73 -12.49 20.83 8.06
CA SER A 73 -12.30 20.15 6.78
C SER A 73 -10.82 20.10 6.41
N LEU A 74 -10.41 18.95 5.89
CA LEU A 74 -9.10 18.68 5.32
C LEU A 74 -9.31 18.30 3.86
N LYS A 75 -8.67 19.03 2.96
CA LYS A 75 -8.84 18.87 1.53
C LYS A 75 -7.51 18.73 0.81
N GLY A 76 -7.54 18.09 -0.36
CA GLY A 76 -6.37 17.97 -1.20
C GLY A 76 -5.20 17.31 -0.47
N ILE A 77 -5.51 16.30 0.35
CA ILE A 77 -4.52 15.57 1.15
C ILE A 77 -3.61 14.81 0.19
N LYS A 78 -2.31 15.05 0.31
CA LYS A 78 -1.27 14.43 -0.52
C LYS A 78 -0.10 13.98 0.32
N ILE A 79 0.46 12.82 -0.02
CA ILE A 79 1.74 12.38 0.52
C ILE A 79 2.82 13.14 -0.24
N ALA A 80 3.56 14.01 0.44
CA ALA A 80 4.64 14.80 -0.14
C ALA A 80 6.01 14.11 -0.04
N ASN A 81 6.18 13.25 0.97
CA ASN A 81 7.35 12.41 1.12
C ASN A 81 6.98 11.15 1.92
N LEU A 82 7.46 9.99 1.47
CA LEU A 82 7.40 8.74 2.21
C LEU A 82 8.77 8.07 2.11
N ASN A 83 9.38 7.79 3.26
CA ASN A 83 10.65 7.09 3.35
C ASN A 83 10.49 5.83 4.20
N VAL A 84 10.91 4.70 3.64
CA VAL A 84 10.88 3.39 4.28
C VAL A 84 12.29 2.79 4.21
N PRO A 85 13.13 3.00 5.23
CA PRO A 85 14.54 2.64 5.14
C PRO A 85 14.79 1.15 5.36
N ASP A 86 13.98 0.48 6.18
CA ASP A 86 14.16 -0.93 6.52
C ASP A 86 12.82 -1.67 6.65
N VAL A 87 12.82 -2.93 6.25
CA VAL A 87 11.66 -3.83 6.30
C VAL A 87 12.09 -5.20 6.80
N VAL A 88 11.55 -5.57 7.95
CA VAL A 88 11.73 -6.89 8.55
C VAL A 88 10.49 -7.73 8.29
N VAL A 89 10.71 -8.95 7.84
CA VAL A 89 9.65 -9.92 7.61
C VAL A 89 9.80 -11.04 8.62
N ASP A 90 8.71 -11.48 9.23
CA ASP A 90 8.70 -12.65 10.08
C ASP A 90 7.87 -13.79 9.49
N LEU A 91 8.50 -14.97 9.44
CA LEU A 91 8.03 -16.14 8.71
C LEU A 91 7.97 -17.29 9.70
N ASN A 92 6.80 -17.42 10.37
CA ASN A 92 6.61 -18.33 11.50
C ASN A 92 5.89 -19.64 11.13
N GLY A 93 5.67 -19.90 9.84
CA GLY A 93 4.99 -21.11 9.36
C GLY A 93 3.45 -21.08 9.43
N HIS A 94 2.87 -19.94 9.84
CA HIS A 94 1.47 -19.63 9.58
C HIS A 94 1.38 -19.13 8.13
N ASN A 95 0.31 -19.42 7.38
CA ASN A 95 0.10 -19.01 5.97
C ASN A 95 0.02 -17.47 5.77
N GLU A 96 0.53 -16.71 6.73
CA GLU A 96 0.49 -15.27 6.85
C GLU A 96 1.92 -14.79 7.04
N VAL A 97 2.22 -13.66 6.42
CA VAL A 97 3.52 -13.00 6.51
C VAL A 97 3.36 -11.81 7.45
N ALA A 98 4.06 -11.83 8.58
CA ALA A 98 4.17 -10.66 9.41
C ALA A 98 5.27 -9.75 8.83
N MET A 99 4.99 -8.48 8.68
CA MET A 99 5.93 -7.48 8.19
C MET A 99 6.01 -6.30 9.14
N SER A 100 7.19 -5.70 9.21
CA SER A 100 7.44 -4.51 10.02
C SER A 100 8.36 -3.58 9.24
N ALA A 101 7.85 -2.42 8.84
CA ALA A 101 8.65 -1.35 8.29
C ALA A 101 9.13 -0.47 9.46
N LEU A 102 10.44 -0.27 9.57
CA LEU A 102 11.08 0.38 10.71
C LEU A 102 11.56 1.78 10.32
N ASN A 103 11.53 2.71 11.29
CA ASN A 103 12.02 4.08 11.14
C ASN A 103 11.44 4.81 9.92
N CYS A 104 10.16 4.58 9.64
CA CYS A 104 9.50 5.23 8.53
C CYS A 104 9.29 6.72 8.83
N SER A 105 9.42 7.54 7.79
CA SER A 105 9.09 8.96 7.84
C SER A 105 8.08 9.30 6.77
N VAL A 106 7.06 10.07 7.15
CA VAL A 106 5.98 10.48 6.26
C VAL A 106 5.75 11.96 6.41
N LEU A 107 5.71 12.67 5.28
CA LEU A 107 5.29 14.05 5.18
C LEU A 107 4.00 14.08 4.35
N ILE A 108 2.92 14.55 4.96
CA ILE A 108 1.63 14.75 4.30
C ILE A 108 1.35 16.24 4.27
N THR A 109 0.87 16.73 3.14
CA THR A 109 0.44 18.12 2.95
C THR A 109 -1.04 18.15 2.63
N PHE A 110 -1.74 19.17 3.13
CA PHE A 110 -3.17 19.32 2.93
C PHE A 110 -3.58 20.79 3.00
N GLU A 111 -4.76 21.09 2.52
CA GLU A 111 -5.47 22.34 2.78
C GLU A 111 -6.44 22.10 3.92
N TRP A 112 -6.54 23.06 4.84
CA TRP A 112 -7.53 22.99 5.91
C TRP A 112 -8.49 24.15 5.80
N GLY A 113 -9.69 23.96 6.34
CA GLY A 113 -10.65 25.03 6.54
C GLY A 113 -11.61 24.67 7.66
N PHE A 114 -12.09 25.68 8.37
CA PHE A 114 -13.16 25.48 9.34
C PHE A 114 -14.31 26.45 9.09
N GLN A 115 -15.49 26.05 9.50
CA GLN A 115 -16.68 26.89 9.52
C GLN A 115 -17.41 26.70 10.85
N GLN A 116 -17.66 27.79 11.55
CA GLN A 116 -18.49 27.76 12.75
C GLN A 116 -19.97 27.71 12.35
N SER A 117 -20.70 26.73 12.88
CA SER A 117 -22.13 26.56 12.58
C SER A 117 -23.01 27.57 13.35
N SER A 118 -22.48 28.18 14.42
CA SER A 118 -23.16 29.18 15.25
C SER A 118 -22.62 30.60 15.03
N TYR A 119 -23.43 31.61 15.34
CA TYR A 119 -23.04 33.02 15.27
C TYR A 119 -21.80 33.27 16.16
N PRO A 120 -20.74 33.95 15.66
CA PRO A 120 -20.71 34.86 14.51
C PRO A 120 -20.30 34.26 13.15
N PHE A 121 -20.44 32.95 12.92
CA PHE A 121 -20.18 32.29 11.63
C PHE A 121 -18.76 32.52 11.09
N ILE A 122 -17.77 32.29 11.95
CA ILE A 122 -16.36 32.42 11.58
C ILE A 122 -16.01 31.34 10.55
N LYS A 123 -15.30 31.74 9.50
CA LYS A 123 -14.72 30.84 8.50
C LYS A 123 -13.26 31.21 8.29
N ASP A 124 -12.41 30.20 8.21
CA ASP A 124 -11.01 30.37 7.81
C ASP A 124 -10.53 29.20 6.98
N ILE A 125 -9.45 29.44 6.23
CA ILE A 125 -8.77 28.45 5.41
C ILE A 125 -7.26 28.65 5.50
N GLY A 126 -6.52 27.56 5.29
CA GLY A 126 -5.07 27.61 5.26
C GLY A 126 -4.48 26.32 4.70
N THR A 127 -3.17 26.21 4.83
CA THR A 127 -2.43 25.00 4.46
C THR A 127 -1.89 24.34 5.71
N GLY A 128 -1.67 23.05 5.63
CA GLY A 128 -1.12 22.29 6.74
C GLY A 128 -0.24 21.17 6.26
N LYS A 129 0.56 20.66 7.19
CA LYS A 129 1.36 19.47 6.97
C LYS A 129 1.41 18.63 8.24
N VAL A 130 1.39 17.31 8.04
CA VAL A 130 1.64 16.32 9.07
C VAL A 130 3.01 15.74 8.84
N ILE A 131 3.82 15.72 9.89
CA ILE A 131 5.14 15.13 9.92
C ILE A 131 5.09 13.96 10.88
N VAL A 132 5.28 12.76 10.35
CA VAL A 132 5.43 11.53 11.12
C VAL A 132 6.87 11.06 10.98
N ASN A 133 7.57 10.88 12.10
CA ASN A 133 8.96 10.38 12.10
C ASN A 133 9.08 9.19 13.04
N ASN A 134 10.07 8.33 12.74
CA ASN A 134 10.34 7.10 13.49
C ASN A 134 9.08 6.24 13.63
N ALA A 135 8.27 6.15 12.58
CA ALA A 135 7.11 5.28 12.58
C ALA A 135 7.53 3.82 12.39
N ILE A 136 6.85 2.94 13.10
CA ILE A 136 6.92 1.49 12.95
C ILE A 136 5.57 1.06 12.39
N MET A 137 5.57 0.63 11.13
CA MET A 137 4.36 0.09 10.49
C MET A 137 4.42 -1.42 10.61
N THR A 138 3.46 -2.03 11.29
CA THR A 138 3.36 -3.49 11.37
C THR A 138 2.15 -3.97 10.58
N GLY A 139 2.32 -5.06 9.85
CA GLY A 139 1.28 -5.64 9.02
C GLY A 139 1.30 -7.15 9.13
N LEU A 140 0.11 -7.74 9.08
CA LEU A 140 -0.07 -9.18 8.89
C LEU A 140 -0.77 -9.36 7.55
N VAL A 141 -0.15 -10.15 6.70
CA VAL A 141 -0.50 -10.19 5.29
C VAL A 141 -0.75 -11.62 4.86
N GLY A 142 -1.93 -11.86 4.32
CA GLY A 142 -2.28 -13.09 3.63
C GLY A 142 -2.05 -12.95 2.14
N SER A 143 -2.04 -14.09 1.45
CA SER A 143 -2.01 -14.09 0.00
C SER A 143 -2.93 -15.15 -0.54
N ASP A 144 -3.49 -14.87 -1.71
CA ASP A 144 -4.36 -15.76 -2.44
C ASP A 144 -4.14 -15.60 -3.94
N VAL A 145 -4.87 -16.36 -4.75
CA VAL A 145 -4.87 -16.25 -6.20
C VAL A 145 -6.25 -15.82 -6.65
N ASN A 146 -6.30 -14.78 -7.49
CA ASN A 146 -7.51 -14.36 -8.15
C ASN A 146 -8.04 -15.50 -9.04
N ARG A 147 -9.30 -15.90 -8.84
CA ARG A 147 -9.96 -16.95 -9.63
C ARG A 147 -11.09 -16.42 -10.51
N ASP A 148 -11.58 -15.23 -10.22
CA ASP A 148 -12.80 -14.71 -10.83
C ASP A 148 -12.46 -13.76 -11.98
N ASN A 149 -11.76 -12.66 -11.68
CA ASN A 149 -11.52 -11.58 -12.64
C ASN A 149 -10.22 -11.76 -13.42
N CYS A 150 -9.21 -12.40 -12.81
CA CYS A 150 -7.90 -12.60 -13.45
C CYS A 150 -7.27 -13.93 -13.01
N PRO A 151 -7.73 -15.08 -13.55
CA PRO A 151 -7.31 -16.40 -13.10
C PRO A 151 -5.79 -16.61 -13.07
N GLY A 152 -5.25 -16.89 -11.88
CA GLY A 152 -3.83 -17.17 -11.69
C GLY A 152 -2.97 -15.95 -11.34
N HIS A 153 -3.61 -14.81 -11.08
CA HIS A 153 -2.97 -13.58 -10.61
C HIS A 153 -2.84 -13.58 -9.08
N PHE A 154 -1.71 -13.12 -8.57
CA PHE A 154 -1.41 -13.16 -7.14
C PHE A 154 -2.02 -11.96 -6.43
N ILE A 155 -2.85 -12.21 -5.42
CA ILE A 155 -3.46 -11.18 -4.61
C ILE A 155 -2.81 -11.21 -3.23
N VAL A 156 -2.39 -10.04 -2.78
CA VAL A 156 -1.96 -9.80 -1.41
C VAL A 156 -3.08 -9.09 -0.66
N ASN A 157 -3.53 -9.72 0.42
CA ASN A 157 -4.59 -9.21 1.29
C ASN A 157 -3.99 -8.87 2.66
N TYR A 158 -4.33 -7.70 3.18
CA TYR A 158 -3.96 -7.36 4.55
C TYR A 158 -5.01 -7.89 5.52
N ILE A 159 -4.55 -8.54 6.58
CA ILE A 159 -5.40 -9.09 7.64
C ILE A 159 -5.48 -8.08 8.77
N LYS A 160 -4.32 -7.55 9.16
CA LYS A 160 -4.19 -6.56 10.21
C LYS A 160 -3.06 -5.60 9.86
N ALA A 161 -3.24 -4.34 10.22
CA ALA A 161 -2.20 -3.33 10.13
C ALA A 161 -2.26 -2.40 11.33
N SER A 162 -1.10 -1.94 11.77
CA SER A 162 -0.97 -0.86 12.74
C SER A 162 0.21 0.02 12.38
N ILE A 163 0.12 1.29 12.77
CA ILE A 163 1.23 2.22 12.69
C ILE A 163 1.42 2.78 14.09
N ASP A 164 2.59 2.52 14.65
CA ASP A 164 3.04 3.14 15.88
C ASP A 164 4.06 4.23 15.50
N TYR A 165 4.04 5.37 16.19
CA TYR A 165 4.93 6.48 15.88
C TYR A 165 5.48 7.09 17.17
N GLU A 166 6.76 7.46 17.14
CA GLU A 166 7.38 8.20 18.24
C GLU A 166 7.09 9.70 18.15
N TYR A 167 7.06 10.22 16.91
CA TYR A 167 6.86 11.63 16.65
C TYR A 167 5.75 11.86 15.64
N PHE A 168 4.71 12.53 16.10
CA PHE A 168 3.62 13.02 15.27
C PHE A 168 3.48 14.52 15.51
N LYS A 169 3.54 15.30 14.42
CA LYS A 169 3.39 16.75 14.50
C LYS A 169 2.54 17.26 13.36
N ILE A 170 1.51 18.02 13.73
CA ILE A 170 0.71 18.78 12.79
C ILE A 170 1.18 20.24 12.82
N GLN A 171 1.38 20.82 11.65
CA GLN A 171 1.65 22.24 11.48
C GLN A 171 0.57 22.83 10.57
N LEU A 172 -0.11 23.87 11.05
CA LEU A 172 -1.14 24.59 10.33
C LEU A 172 -0.65 26.02 10.10
N ASP A 173 -0.65 26.46 8.85
CA ASP A 173 -0.29 27.80 8.41
C ASP A 173 -1.55 28.49 7.84
N GLY A 174 -1.88 29.71 8.30
CA GLY A 174 -3.09 30.42 7.86
C GLY A 174 -3.59 31.55 8.77
N GLY A 175 -4.63 32.26 8.32
CA GLY A 175 -4.98 33.63 8.70
C GLY A 175 -5.43 33.89 10.15
N SER A 176 -5.94 32.87 10.86
CA SER A 176 -6.44 33.02 12.23
C SER A 176 -5.58 32.30 13.27
N SER A 177 -4.26 32.34 13.14
CA SER A 177 -3.29 31.71 14.07
C SER A 177 -3.54 32.07 15.55
N TRP A 178 -4.19 33.21 15.82
CA TRP A 178 -4.56 33.69 17.15
C TRP A 178 -5.78 32.96 17.75
N ILE A 179 -6.76 32.52 16.93
CA ILE A 179 -7.93 31.73 17.39
C ILE A 179 -7.46 30.36 17.86
N PHE A 180 -6.49 29.78 17.15
CA PHE A 180 -5.91 28.51 17.53
C PHE A 180 -5.34 28.57 18.95
N GLN A 181 -4.58 29.59 19.34
CA GLN A 181 -3.91 29.62 20.66
C GLN A 181 -4.81 29.39 21.88
N SER A 182 -6.10 29.75 21.83
CA SER A 182 -7.03 29.54 22.95
C SER A 182 -7.70 28.15 22.96
N PHE A 183 -7.70 27.45 21.81
CA PHE A 183 -8.37 26.16 21.63
C PHE A 183 -7.43 25.10 21.04
N ILE A 184 -6.12 25.40 20.98
CA ILE A 184 -5.15 24.65 20.20
C ILE A 184 -5.06 23.24 20.75
N ASP A 185 -5.05 23.07 22.07
CA ASP A 185 -4.91 21.74 22.66
C ASP A 185 -6.10 20.83 22.36
N VAL A 186 -7.33 21.39 22.37
CA VAL A 186 -8.56 20.64 22.08
C VAL A 186 -8.67 20.31 20.60
N VAL A 187 -8.41 21.31 19.74
CA VAL A 187 -8.44 21.13 18.29
C VAL A 187 -7.33 20.19 17.87
N MET A 188 -6.10 20.36 18.36
CA MET A 188 -4.96 19.52 18.02
C MET A 188 -5.16 18.09 18.49
N GLY A 189 -5.69 17.85 19.71
CA GLY A 189 -5.97 16.49 20.17
C GLY A 189 -7.04 15.79 19.34
N ALA A 190 -8.17 16.47 19.07
CA ALA A 190 -9.22 15.91 18.22
C ALA A 190 -8.75 15.70 16.77
N VAL A 191 -7.96 16.63 16.25
CA VAL A 191 -7.38 16.53 14.91
C VAL A 191 -6.35 15.39 14.89
N GLU A 192 -5.49 15.24 15.89
CA GLU A 192 -4.49 14.17 15.99
C GLU A 192 -5.13 12.78 16.04
N ASP A 193 -6.15 12.57 16.87
CA ASP A 193 -6.85 11.28 16.95
C ASP A 193 -7.52 10.91 15.62
N ASN A 194 -8.23 11.86 15.00
CA ASN A 194 -8.90 11.59 13.72
C ASN A 194 -7.89 11.43 12.58
N ILE A 195 -6.97 12.39 12.43
CA ILE A 195 -5.97 12.38 11.37
C ILE A 195 -5.07 11.15 11.49
N SER A 196 -4.62 10.76 12.69
CA SER A 196 -3.74 9.60 12.84
C SER A 196 -4.41 8.31 12.38
N GLY A 197 -5.70 8.11 12.69
CA GLY A 197 -6.49 6.98 12.19
C GLY A 197 -6.62 6.99 10.66
N PHE A 198 -6.98 8.14 10.08
CA PHE A 198 -7.12 8.29 8.63
C PHE A 198 -5.79 8.13 7.88
N ILE A 199 -4.71 8.75 8.39
CA ILE A 199 -3.36 8.63 7.82
C ILE A 199 -2.91 7.18 7.87
N SER A 200 -3.17 6.48 8.98
CA SER A 200 -2.80 5.07 9.09
C SER A 200 -3.52 4.22 8.05
N ASP A 201 -4.84 4.36 7.92
CA ASP A 201 -5.61 3.63 6.91
C ASP A 201 -5.16 3.98 5.47
N ALA A 202 -4.95 5.26 5.18
CA ALA A 202 -4.53 5.73 3.85
C ALA A 202 -3.12 5.21 3.47
N ILE A 203 -2.17 5.28 4.41
CA ILE A 203 -0.81 4.74 4.21
C ILE A 203 -0.90 3.24 3.97
N MET A 204 -1.64 2.50 4.79
CA MET A 204 -1.73 1.05 4.65
C MET A 204 -2.36 0.67 3.30
N LYS A 205 -3.48 1.28 2.92
CA LYS A 205 -4.11 1.06 1.61
C LYS A 205 -3.15 1.36 0.46
N GLY A 206 -2.41 2.47 0.56
CA GLY A 206 -1.41 2.83 -0.45
C GLY A 206 -0.29 1.79 -0.56
N VAL A 207 0.31 1.40 0.57
CA VAL A 207 1.37 0.37 0.61
C VAL A 207 0.86 -0.96 0.04
N PHE A 208 -0.37 -1.38 0.36
CA PHE A 208 -0.93 -2.62 -0.19
C PHE A 208 -1.26 -2.54 -1.68
N ALA A 209 -1.74 -1.39 -2.16
CA ALA A 209 -1.92 -1.16 -3.59
C ALA A 209 -0.57 -1.29 -4.33
N LEU A 210 0.51 -0.72 -3.79
CA LEU A 210 1.85 -0.87 -4.37
C LEU A 210 2.32 -2.33 -4.37
N ILE A 211 2.14 -3.04 -3.25
CA ILE A 211 2.55 -4.44 -3.16
C ILE A 211 1.81 -5.27 -4.21
N ASN A 212 0.49 -5.07 -4.32
CA ASN A 212 -0.30 -5.74 -5.36
C ASN A 212 0.21 -5.38 -6.75
N ASN A 213 0.45 -4.10 -7.07
CA ASN A 213 1.03 -3.67 -8.36
C ASN A 213 2.35 -4.38 -8.70
N VAL A 214 3.23 -4.60 -7.72
CA VAL A 214 4.49 -5.35 -7.91
C VAL A 214 4.23 -6.81 -8.28
N PHE A 215 3.16 -7.41 -7.74
CA PHE A 215 2.75 -8.77 -8.05
C PHE A 215 1.79 -8.87 -9.25
N GLU A 216 1.29 -7.74 -9.75
CA GLU A 216 0.34 -7.72 -10.86
C GLU A 216 0.95 -8.07 -12.21
N ASP A 217 2.28 -8.03 -12.32
CA ASP A 217 3.02 -8.52 -13.48
C ASP A 217 2.92 -10.06 -13.56
N GLY A 218 1.76 -10.52 -14.04
CA GLY A 218 1.49 -11.90 -14.39
C GLY A 218 2.51 -12.34 -15.44
N ARG A 219 3.52 -13.10 -15.01
CA ARG A 219 4.67 -13.50 -15.83
C ARG A 219 4.27 -14.44 -16.96
N ARG A 220 3.69 -13.92 -18.04
CA ARG A 220 3.84 -14.51 -19.38
C ARG A 220 5.09 -13.93 -19.99
N GLU A 221 6.21 -14.55 -19.68
CA GLU A 221 7.46 -14.22 -20.33
C GLU A 221 7.54 -15.00 -21.65
N ARG A 222 7.87 -14.28 -22.74
CA ARG A 222 8.31 -14.97 -23.97
C ARG A 222 9.57 -15.73 -23.62
N TYR A 223 9.55 -17.04 -23.85
CA TYR A 223 10.63 -17.91 -23.40
C TYR A 223 11.95 -17.57 -24.11
N TYR A 224 11.88 -17.17 -25.38
CA TYR A 224 13.01 -16.64 -26.18
C TYR A 224 12.53 -15.62 -27.22
N ALA A 225 13.38 -14.64 -27.54
CA ALA A 225 13.13 -13.66 -28.60
C ALA A 225 12.92 -14.32 -29.98
N ASP A 226 13.65 -15.42 -30.23
CA ASP A 226 13.65 -16.13 -31.52
C ASP A 226 12.42 -17.05 -31.70
N TYR A 227 11.65 -17.29 -30.64
CA TYR A 227 10.47 -18.16 -30.66
C TYR A 227 9.25 -17.41 -30.13
N PRO A 228 8.69 -16.45 -30.90
CA PRO A 228 7.60 -15.59 -30.43
C PRO A 228 6.33 -16.37 -30.07
N ASN A 229 6.16 -17.57 -30.65
CA ASN A 229 5.01 -18.43 -30.42
C ASN A 229 5.17 -19.32 -29.18
N ILE A 230 6.34 -19.34 -28.51
CA ILE A 230 6.57 -20.13 -27.30
C ILE A 230 6.46 -19.23 -26.08
N ILE A 231 5.48 -19.53 -25.25
CA ILE A 231 5.24 -18.80 -24.01
C ILE A 231 5.55 -19.70 -22.81
N LYS A 232 6.09 -19.09 -21.76
CA LYS A 232 6.13 -19.71 -20.44
C LYS A 232 4.92 -19.22 -19.64
N ASP A 233 4.08 -20.16 -19.22
CA ASP A 233 2.99 -19.89 -18.27
C ASP A 233 3.60 -19.75 -16.87
N GLY A 234 3.55 -18.53 -16.32
CA GLY A 234 4.01 -18.20 -14.97
C GLY A 234 2.87 -17.79 -14.05
N ARG A 235 1.65 -18.31 -14.26
CA ARG A 235 0.53 -18.07 -13.36
C ARG A 235 0.72 -18.75 -12.01
N TYR A 236 0.25 -18.10 -10.96
CA TYR A 236 0.26 -18.65 -9.61
C TYR A 236 -0.84 -19.70 -9.45
N THR A 237 -0.53 -20.81 -8.79
CA THR A 237 -1.47 -21.93 -8.60
C THR A 237 -2.18 -21.88 -7.25
N THR A 238 -1.58 -21.20 -6.27
CA THR A 238 -2.08 -20.98 -4.91
C THR A 238 -1.39 -19.76 -4.29
N GLY A 239 -1.88 -19.29 -3.15
CA GLY A 239 -1.22 -18.27 -2.35
C GLY A 239 0.17 -18.72 -1.88
N ALA A 240 0.93 -17.78 -1.30
CA ALA A 240 2.26 -18.07 -0.78
C ALA A 240 2.20 -19.11 0.34
N LEU A 241 3.05 -20.13 0.23
CA LEU A 241 3.28 -21.09 1.30
C LEU A 241 4.37 -20.55 2.21
N VAL A 242 4.00 -20.23 3.44
CA VAL A 242 4.92 -19.65 4.42
C VAL A 242 5.39 -20.77 5.34
N GLY A 243 6.70 -21.01 5.34
CA GLY A 243 7.37 -21.91 6.28
C GLY A 243 8.16 -21.13 7.33
N VAL A 244 8.82 -21.86 8.24
CA VAL A 244 9.72 -21.24 9.22
C VAL A 244 10.97 -20.73 8.51
N GLY A 245 11.07 -19.41 8.35
CA GLY A 245 12.22 -18.74 7.72
C GLY A 245 12.24 -18.72 6.19
N PHE A 246 11.18 -19.18 5.51
CA PHE A 246 11.09 -19.16 4.05
C PHE A 246 9.66 -18.93 3.54
N VAL A 247 9.55 -18.40 2.32
CA VAL A 247 8.29 -18.30 1.57
C VAL A 247 8.46 -19.00 0.23
N THR A 248 7.48 -19.81 -0.16
CA THR A 248 7.44 -20.50 -1.44
C THR A 248 6.25 -20.01 -2.26
N LEU A 249 6.54 -19.56 -3.48
CA LEU A 249 5.54 -19.24 -4.49
C LEU A 249 5.45 -20.40 -5.49
N GLN A 250 4.23 -20.88 -5.74
CA GLN A 250 3.96 -21.99 -6.66
C GLN A 250 3.36 -21.46 -7.95
N LEU A 251 3.94 -21.92 -9.06
CA LEU A 251 3.66 -21.45 -10.41
C LEU A 251 3.38 -22.65 -11.32
N THR A 252 2.59 -22.43 -12.37
CA THR A 252 2.37 -23.44 -13.41
C THR A 252 3.69 -23.86 -14.06
N GLY A 253 4.47 -22.90 -14.57
CA GLY A 253 5.81 -23.14 -15.12
C GLY A 253 5.83 -23.88 -16.47
N TYR A 254 4.67 -24.18 -17.07
CA TYR A 254 4.58 -24.90 -18.34
C TYR A 254 5.06 -24.03 -19.50
N VAL A 255 5.73 -24.67 -20.46
CA VAL A 255 6.12 -24.04 -21.73
C VAL A 255 5.18 -24.58 -22.81
N GLN A 256 4.49 -23.69 -23.53
CA GLN A 256 3.48 -24.07 -24.52
C GLN A 256 3.52 -23.16 -25.75
N GLN A 257 2.96 -23.65 -26.85
CA GLN A 257 2.75 -22.84 -28.04
C GLN A 257 1.51 -21.96 -27.87
N GLN A 258 1.60 -20.68 -28.24
CA GLN A 258 0.54 -19.70 -28.06
C GLN A 258 -0.78 -20.10 -28.76
N GLU A 259 -0.68 -20.84 -29.88
CA GLU A 259 -1.84 -21.33 -30.63
C GLU A 259 -2.70 -22.34 -29.83
N GLN A 260 -2.15 -22.97 -28.79
CA GLN A 260 -2.86 -23.95 -27.96
C GLN A 260 -3.63 -23.31 -26.79
N LEU A 261 -3.62 -21.99 -26.67
CA LEU A 261 -4.35 -21.24 -25.64
C LEU A 261 -5.77 -20.82 -26.06
N PHE A 262 -6.17 -21.06 -27.31
CA PHE A 262 -7.47 -20.64 -27.84
C PHE A 262 -8.31 -21.85 -28.26
#